data_AF-A0A314UZY5-F1
#
_entry.id   AF-A0A314UZY5-F1
#
_cell.length_a   1.000
_cell.length_b   1.000
_cell.length_c   1.000
_cell.angle_alpha   90.00
_cell.angle_beta   90.00
_cell.angle_gamma   90.00
#
_symmetry.space_group_name_H-M   'P 1'
#
loop_
_entity.id
_entity.type
_entity.pdbx_description
1 polymer ?
#
loop_
_entity_poly.entity_id
_entity_poly.type
_entity_poly.pdbx_seq_one_letter_code
_entity_poly.pdbx_strand_id
1 'polypeptide(L)'
;MSLKEILTCDVVHPISLQVSCPSHEDDGTPRCCSCGGIKPRNTKYHLLNDGRHQCLECRVSAITEADECKALFLEIQNEFDFKFQEKNILIYFVEETEILKVSKAAVGEKYLASIFTTNTKRSILFSLKRPEVTAITIPSGLPRPTTGVIMARTMMRAWLEVKCYRIRNMSLQVKIDMSQVLAHMWLEFVMNSGSDFEKKLGNFYQRRIESDSGEGFSLGRKAVLKNGLRQTLDHIAMTGSFPLV
;
A
#
# COMPACT_ATOMS: atom_id res chain seq x y z
N MET A 1 -12.71 -44.32 1.76
CA MET A 1 -11.76 -43.23 1.48
C MET A 1 -10.89 -43.03 2.70
N SER A 2 -9.59 -43.29 2.59
CA SER A 2 -8.69 -43.23 3.75
C SER A 2 -8.28 -41.78 4.04
N LEU A 3 -8.09 -41.45 5.31
CA LEU A 3 -7.62 -40.13 5.81
C LEU A 3 -6.29 -39.66 5.18
N LYS A 4 -5.58 -40.50 4.43
CA LYS A 4 -4.30 -40.18 3.79
C LYS A 4 -4.41 -39.53 2.41
N GLU A 5 -5.59 -39.55 1.76
CA GLU A 5 -5.78 -38.93 0.43
C GLU A 5 -6.22 -37.46 0.49
N ILE A 6 -6.49 -36.91 1.67
CA ILE A 6 -6.93 -35.51 1.85
C ILE A 6 -5.75 -34.52 1.82
N LEU A 7 -4.54 -34.96 2.19
CA LEU A 7 -3.39 -34.07 2.40
C LEU A 7 -2.69 -33.57 1.13
N THR A 8 -3.03 -34.06 -0.07
CA THR A 8 -2.33 -33.67 -1.32
C THR A 8 -2.99 -32.52 -2.08
N CYS A 9 -4.14 -32.03 -1.61
CA CYS A 9 -4.89 -30.98 -2.30
C CYS A 9 -5.21 -29.79 -1.38
N ASP A 10 -4.70 -29.68 -0.16
CA ASP A 10 -5.12 -28.59 0.71
C ASP A 10 -4.38 -27.27 0.46
N VAL A 11 -5.12 -26.16 0.42
CA VAL A 11 -4.59 -24.78 0.34
C VAL A 11 -4.42 -24.23 1.75
N VAL A 12 -3.20 -23.81 2.10
CA VAL A 12 -2.88 -23.24 3.41
C VAL A 12 -2.83 -21.72 3.32
N HIS A 13 -3.68 -21.06 4.11
CA HIS A 13 -3.72 -19.61 4.20
C HIS A 13 -2.45 -19.06 4.89
N PRO A 14 -1.71 -18.12 4.28
CA PRO A 14 -0.37 -17.75 4.73
C PRO A 14 -0.28 -17.02 6.08
N ILE A 15 -1.39 -16.49 6.62
CA ILE A 15 -1.41 -15.76 7.91
C ILE A 15 -1.98 -16.62 9.04
N SER A 16 -3.18 -17.17 8.83
CA SER A 16 -3.89 -17.96 9.84
C SER A 16 -3.47 -19.42 9.86
N LEU A 17 -2.65 -19.86 8.88
CA LEU A 17 -2.31 -21.27 8.61
C LEU A 17 -3.56 -22.14 8.43
N GLN A 18 -4.70 -21.52 8.10
CA GLN A 18 -5.96 -22.20 7.87
C GLN A 18 -5.83 -23.06 6.63
N VAL A 19 -6.12 -24.36 6.81
CA VAL A 19 -6.17 -25.34 5.75
C VAL A 19 -7.57 -25.33 5.14
N SER A 20 -7.67 -25.25 3.81
CA SER A 20 -8.92 -25.20 3.08
C SER A 20 -8.86 -26.05 1.81
N CYS A 21 -9.98 -26.64 1.42
CA CYS A 21 -10.12 -27.37 0.16
C CYS A 21 -9.98 -26.40 -1.04
N PRO A 22 -9.37 -26.80 -2.18
CA PRO A 22 -9.22 -25.94 -3.37
C PRO A 22 -10.54 -25.47 -3.95
N SER A 23 -11.63 -26.22 -3.71
CA SER A 23 -12.98 -25.79 -4.10
C SER A 23 -13.37 -24.43 -3.50
N HIS A 24 -12.75 -24.01 -2.39
CA HIS A 24 -12.98 -22.68 -1.82
C HIS A 24 -12.21 -21.55 -2.53
N GLU A 25 -11.43 -21.85 -3.58
CA GLU A 25 -10.80 -20.83 -4.43
C GLU A 25 -11.85 -20.00 -5.18
N ASP A 26 -12.93 -20.62 -5.65
CA ASP A 26 -13.92 -20.02 -6.54
C ASP A 26 -15.40 -20.28 -6.17
N ASP A 27 -15.71 -21.00 -5.08
CA ASP A 27 -17.09 -21.30 -4.67
C ASP A 27 -17.92 -20.12 -4.10
N GLY A 28 -17.36 -18.91 -4.10
CA GLY A 28 -18.01 -17.71 -3.56
C GLY A 28 -17.98 -17.60 -2.03
N THR A 29 -17.25 -18.47 -1.32
CA THR A 29 -17.07 -18.32 0.13
C THR A 29 -16.42 -16.97 0.45
N PRO A 30 -17.00 -16.14 1.34
CA PRO A 30 -16.46 -14.83 1.64
C PRO A 30 -15.02 -14.89 2.16
N ARG A 31 -14.19 -13.95 1.71
CA ARG A 31 -12.79 -13.79 2.15
C ARG A 31 -12.60 -12.48 2.87
N CYS A 32 -11.67 -12.46 3.82
CA CYS A 32 -11.27 -11.22 4.47
C CYS A 32 -10.57 -10.33 3.45
N CYS A 33 -11.02 -9.09 3.30
CA CYS A 33 -10.48 -8.14 2.31
C CYS A 33 -9.01 -7.78 2.55
N SER A 34 -8.50 -7.95 3.77
CA SER A 34 -7.11 -7.60 4.10
C SER A 34 -6.19 -8.82 4.05
N CYS A 35 -6.48 -9.86 4.84
CA CYS A 35 -5.60 -11.02 4.90
C CYS A 35 -5.85 -12.07 3.81
N GLY A 36 -7.03 -12.07 3.16
CA GLY A 36 -7.42 -13.09 2.18
C GLY A 36 -8.03 -14.37 2.79
N GLY A 37 -8.15 -14.43 4.11
CA GLY A 37 -8.59 -15.62 4.84
C GLY A 37 -10.03 -15.99 4.52
N ILE A 38 -10.26 -17.23 4.10
CA ILE A 38 -11.58 -17.79 3.78
C ILE A 38 -12.40 -17.92 5.06
N LYS A 39 -13.62 -17.38 5.06
CA LYS A 39 -14.53 -17.45 6.22
C LYS A 39 -14.82 -18.91 6.61
N PRO A 40 -14.39 -19.38 7.80
CA PRO A 40 -14.72 -20.73 8.25
C PRO A 40 -16.24 -20.89 8.49
N ARG A 41 -16.73 -22.14 8.34
CA ARG A 41 -18.12 -22.48 8.69
C ARG A 41 -18.40 -22.10 10.14
N ASN A 42 -19.59 -21.55 10.40
CA ASN A 42 -20.07 -21.11 11.73
C ASN A 42 -19.29 -19.93 12.36
N THR A 43 -18.42 -19.25 11.63
CA THR A 43 -17.80 -17.99 12.10
C THR A 43 -18.53 -16.78 11.52
N LYS A 44 -18.44 -15.65 12.21
CA LYS A 44 -18.95 -14.37 11.72
C LYS A 44 -17.78 -13.50 11.27
N TYR A 45 -17.73 -13.20 9.97
CA TYR A 45 -16.95 -12.08 9.47
C TYR A 45 -17.80 -10.82 9.60
N HIS A 46 -17.15 -9.70 9.88
CA HIS A 46 -17.79 -8.40 9.89
C HIS A 46 -18.01 -7.94 8.44
N LEU A 47 -19.20 -7.41 8.15
CA LEU A 47 -19.53 -6.82 6.85
C LEU A 47 -19.37 -5.31 6.96
N LEU A 48 -18.46 -4.74 6.18
CA LEU A 48 -18.28 -3.30 6.06
C LEU A 48 -19.41 -2.70 5.20
N ASN A 49 -19.67 -1.39 5.34
CA ASN A 49 -20.70 -0.67 4.58
C ASN A 49 -20.53 -0.79 3.07
N ASP A 50 -19.28 -0.93 2.62
CA ASP A 50 -18.91 -1.10 1.21
C ASP A 50 -19.03 -2.56 0.70
N GLY A 51 -19.55 -3.48 1.52
CA GLY A 51 -19.79 -4.87 1.16
C GLY A 51 -18.59 -5.81 1.36
N ARG A 52 -17.43 -5.29 1.76
CA ARG A 52 -16.26 -6.12 2.06
C ARG A 52 -16.44 -6.87 3.37
N HIS A 53 -15.87 -8.07 3.41
CA HIS A 53 -15.86 -8.89 4.61
C HIS A 53 -14.52 -8.78 5.34
N GLN A 54 -14.54 -8.82 6.67
CA GLN A 54 -13.35 -8.73 7.51
C GLN A 54 -13.37 -9.78 8.62
N CYS A 55 -12.25 -10.49 8.80
CA CYS A 55 -12.07 -11.37 9.95
C CYS A 55 -11.85 -10.57 11.24
N LEU A 56 -12.03 -11.21 12.40
CA LEU A 56 -11.93 -10.56 13.69
C LEU A 56 -10.56 -9.89 13.92
N GLU A 57 -9.46 -10.59 13.62
CA GLU A 57 -8.11 -10.07 13.83
C GLU A 57 -7.83 -8.83 12.97
N CYS A 58 -8.22 -8.86 11.68
CA CYS A 58 -8.09 -7.69 10.80
C CYS A 58 -8.93 -6.52 11.31
N ARG A 59 -10.12 -6.80 11.83
CA ARG A 59 -11.01 -5.77 12.39
C ARG A 59 -10.44 -5.12 13.63
N VAL A 60 -9.85 -5.90 14.53
CA VAL A 60 -9.23 -5.37 15.76
C VAL A 60 -8.05 -4.45 15.44
N SER A 61 -7.31 -4.74 14.37
CA SER A 61 -6.20 -3.89 13.90
C SER A 61 -6.67 -2.77 12.95
N ALA A 62 -7.95 -2.70 12.59
CA ALA A 62 -8.45 -1.79 11.57
C ALA A 62 -8.40 -0.33 12.05
N ILE A 63 -7.89 0.53 11.18
CA ILE A 63 -8.02 1.98 11.34
C ILE A 63 -9.43 2.35 10.90
N THR A 64 -10.17 3.01 11.78
CA THR A 64 -11.58 3.35 11.55
C THR A 64 -11.88 4.83 11.72
N GLU A 65 -10.97 5.56 12.36
CA GLU A 65 -11.13 7.00 12.61
C GLU A 65 -10.12 7.84 11.83
N ALA A 66 -10.54 9.05 11.44
CA ALA A 66 -9.68 9.97 10.68
C ALA A 66 -8.43 10.39 11.45
N ASP A 67 -8.51 10.52 12.77
CA ASP A 67 -7.37 10.94 13.60
C ASP A 67 -6.34 9.81 13.77
N GLU A 68 -6.76 8.55 13.80
CA GLU A 68 -5.86 7.39 13.74
C GLU A 68 -5.12 7.35 12.39
N CYS A 69 -5.83 7.62 11.29
CA CYS A 69 -5.24 7.71 9.96
C CYS A 69 -4.21 8.86 9.86
N LYS A 70 -4.52 10.03 10.43
CA LYS A 70 -3.54 11.14 10.54
C LYS A 70 -2.34 10.77 11.42
N ALA A 71 -2.56 10.08 12.54
CA ALA A 71 -1.48 9.63 13.41
C ALA A 71 -0.53 8.67 12.67
N LEU A 72 -1.08 7.72 11.91
CA LEU A 72 -0.31 6.83 11.06
C LEU A 72 0.50 7.60 9.98
N PHE A 73 -0.09 8.63 9.38
CA PHE A 73 0.62 9.47 8.41
C PHE A 73 1.84 10.14 9.04
N LEU A 74 1.67 10.76 10.22
CA LEU A 74 2.76 11.39 10.95
C LEU A 74 3.83 10.39 11.39
N GLU A 75 3.42 9.18 11.78
CA GLU A 75 4.34 8.10 12.13
C GLU A 75 5.24 7.71 10.96
N ILE A 76 4.66 7.45 9.77
CA ILE A 76 5.42 7.14 8.55
C ILE A 76 6.35 8.30 8.18
N GLN A 77 5.90 9.55 8.32
CA GLN A 77 6.75 10.72 8.06
C GLN A 77 7.95 10.77 9.01
N ASN A 78 7.73 10.51 10.30
CA ASN A 78 8.78 10.59 11.31
C ASN A 78 9.80 9.46 11.14
N GLU A 79 9.34 8.23 10.91
CA GLU A 79 10.20 7.05 10.78
C GLU A 79 11.16 7.18 9.60
N PHE A 80 10.69 7.70 8.46
CA PHE A 80 11.50 7.78 7.23
C PHE A 80 12.10 9.16 6.96
N ASP A 81 12.04 10.09 7.93
CA ASP A 81 12.34 11.53 7.78
C ASP A 81 11.73 12.11 6.49
N PHE A 82 10.53 11.62 6.13
CA PHE A 82 9.88 11.87 4.86
C PHE A 82 8.95 13.09 4.96
N LYS A 83 9.58 14.26 5.04
CA LYS A 83 8.89 15.53 5.25
C LYS A 83 8.38 16.11 3.93
N PHE A 84 7.06 16.17 3.80
CA PHE A 84 6.41 17.07 2.84
C PHE A 84 6.74 18.52 3.21
N GLN A 85 6.97 19.38 2.21
CA GLN A 85 7.20 20.82 2.44
C GLN A 85 5.86 21.56 2.61
N GLU A 86 4.79 20.94 2.14
CA GLU A 86 3.42 21.38 2.18
C GLU A 86 2.91 21.35 3.63
N LYS A 87 2.48 22.50 4.13
CA LYS A 87 1.99 22.64 5.51
C LYS A 87 0.57 22.11 5.72
N ASN A 88 -0.22 21.97 4.64
CA ASN A 88 -1.65 21.70 4.69
C ASN A 88 -2.05 20.58 3.70
N ILE A 89 -1.59 19.35 3.93
CA ILE A 89 -2.08 18.19 3.16
C ILE A 89 -3.36 17.68 3.81
N LEU A 90 -4.46 17.64 3.07
CA LEU A 90 -5.71 17.05 3.52
C LEU A 90 -5.63 15.52 3.41
N ILE A 91 -5.93 14.81 4.50
CA ILE A 91 -6.02 13.35 4.47
C ILE A 91 -7.49 12.97 4.46
N TYR A 92 -7.98 12.54 3.30
CA TYR A 92 -9.33 12.02 3.15
C TYR A 92 -9.33 10.53 3.51
N PHE A 93 -10.11 10.19 4.52
CA PHE A 93 -10.31 8.81 4.94
C PHE A 93 -11.71 8.38 4.54
N VAL A 94 -11.80 7.49 3.54
CA VAL A 94 -13.05 7.24 2.80
C VAL A 94 -13.30 5.76 2.63
N GLU A 95 -14.57 5.36 2.48
CA GLU A 95 -14.92 3.99 2.13
C GLU A 95 -14.38 3.59 0.74
N GLU A 96 -14.06 2.31 0.53
CA GLU A 96 -13.41 1.86 -0.71
C GLU A 96 -14.29 2.05 -1.95
N THR A 97 -15.62 1.97 -1.78
CA THR A 97 -16.62 2.28 -2.81
C THR A 97 -16.51 3.71 -3.36
N GLU A 98 -16.19 4.69 -2.52
CA GLU A 98 -15.99 6.08 -2.95
C GLU A 98 -14.71 6.23 -3.77
N ILE A 99 -13.66 5.48 -3.44
CA ILE A 99 -12.43 5.43 -4.24
C ILE A 99 -12.69 4.75 -5.59
N LEU A 100 -13.50 3.68 -5.60
CA LEU A 100 -13.82 2.91 -6.80
C LEU A 100 -14.72 3.66 -7.79
N LYS A 101 -15.58 4.57 -7.32
CA LYS A 101 -16.35 5.48 -8.19
C LYS A 101 -15.42 6.41 -8.98
N VAL A 102 -14.34 6.88 -8.36
CA VAL A 102 -13.32 7.70 -9.02
C VAL A 102 -12.44 6.84 -9.95
N SER A 103 -12.17 5.58 -9.60
CA SER A 103 -11.33 4.67 -10.40
C SER A 103 -11.98 4.14 -11.67
N LYS A 104 -13.28 3.83 -11.66
CA LYS A 104 -13.99 3.29 -12.84
C LYS A 104 -14.07 4.30 -13.99
N ALA A 105 -13.91 5.60 -13.72
CA ALA A 105 -13.76 6.65 -14.73
C ALA A 105 -12.31 6.84 -15.22
N ALA A 106 -11.35 6.11 -14.64
CA ALA A 106 -9.94 6.44 -14.63
C ALA A 106 -9.04 5.20 -14.86
N VAL A 107 -8.68 4.90 -16.12
CA VAL A 107 -7.79 3.78 -16.48
C VAL A 107 -6.31 4.16 -16.28
N GLY A 108 -5.51 3.31 -15.64
CA GLY A 108 -4.04 3.42 -15.58
C GLY A 108 -3.52 4.57 -14.70
N GLU A 109 -2.66 5.44 -15.25
CA GLU A 109 -2.07 6.64 -14.60
C GLU A 109 -3.11 7.51 -13.86
N LYS A 110 -4.37 7.43 -14.32
CA LYS A 110 -5.55 8.10 -13.80
C LYS A 110 -6.06 7.50 -12.47
N TYR A 111 -5.96 6.18 -12.25
CA TYR A 111 -6.18 5.53 -10.94
C TYR A 111 -5.12 5.96 -9.93
N LEU A 112 -3.89 6.00 -10.42
CA LEU A 112 -2.73 6.41 -9.65
C LEU A 112 -2.78 7.91 -9.25
N ALA A 113 -3.55 8.72 -9.98
CA ALA A 113 -3.86 10.13 -9.69
C ALA A 113 -5.16 10.33 -8.86
N SER A 114 -5.96 9.29 -8.59
CA SER A 114 -7.14 9.41 -7.73
C SER A 114 -6.86 9.23 -6.24
N ILE A 115 -5.68 8.70 -5.90
CA ILE A 115 -5.25 8.45 -4.51
C ILE A 115 -4.62 9.70 -3.89
N PHE A 116 -4.14 10.66 -4.70
CA PHE A 116 -3.73 11.97 -4.20
C PHE A 116 -3.96 13.04 -5.26
N THR A 117 -4.20 14.28 -4.82
CA THR A 117 -4.47 15.42 -5.70
C THR A 117 -3.35 16.46 -5.60
N THR A 118 -3.12 17.18 -6.70
CA THR A 118 -2.19 18.31 -6.74
C THR A 118 -2.88 19.59 -7.18
N ASN A 119 -2.34 20.74 -6.80
CA ASN A 119 -2.88 22.06 -7.10
C ASN A 119 -2.78 22.46 -8.60
N THR A 120 -2.08 21.69 -9.43
CA THR A 120 -1.91 21.95 -10.86
C THR A 120 -2.90 21.15 -11.69
N LYS A 121 -3.82 21.82 -12.40
CA LYS A 121 -4.54 21.20 -13.52
C LYS A 121 -3.51 20.78 -14.57
N ARG A 122 -3.64 19.58 -15.16
CA ARG A 122 -2.89 19.12 -16.36
C ARG A 122 -3.22 20.04 -17.54
N SER A 123 -2.75 21.29 -17.53
CA SER A 123 -2.78 22.16 -18.69
C SER A 123 -1.56 21.84 -19.54
N ILE A 124 -1.80 21.59 -20.82
CA ILE A 124 -0.80 21.26 -21.85
C ILE A 124 0.20 22.41 -22.07
N LEU A 125 -0.04 23.56 -21.44
CA LEU A 125 0.85 24.72 -21.40
C LEU A 125 1.58 24.78 -20.05
N PHE A 126 2.90 24.89 -20.13
CA PHE A 126 3.87 25.05 -19.04
C PHE A 126 3.35 25.87 -17.86
N SER A 127 2.79 25.20 -16.85
CA SER A 127 2.59 25.84 -15.54
C SER A 127 3.98 26.01 -14.92
N LEU A 128 4.42 27.27 -14.81
CA LEU A 128 5.66 27.64 -14.10
C LEU A 128 5.57 27.41 -12.58
N LYS A 129 4.37 27.11 -12.06
CA LYS A 129 4.14 26.90 -10.64
C LYS A 129 4.51 25.47 -10.27
N ARG A 130 5.34 25.34 -9.23
CA ARG A 130 5.67 24.05 -8.64
C ARG A 130 4.37 23.34 -8.19
N PRO A 131 4.15 22.07 -8.58
CA PRO A 131 3.00 21.32 -8.09
C PRO A 131 3.14 21.11 -6.57
N GLU A 132 2.02 21.11 -5.86
CA GLU A 132 1.94 20.81 -4.43
C GLU A 132 0.86 19.77 -4.20
N VAL A 133 1.11 18.83 -3.29
CA VAL A 133 0.10 17.85 -2.87
C VAL A 133 -0.94 18.56 -2.02
N THR A 134 -2.21 18.50 -2.42
CA THR A 134 -3.33 19.13 -1.71
C THR A 134 -4.11 18.13 -0.87
N ALA A 135 -4.22 16.88 -1.33
CA ALA A 135 -4.88 15.84 -0.57
C ALA A 135 -4.35 14.45 -0.88
N ILE A 136 -4.44 13.55 0.10
CA ILE A 136 -4.19 12.12 0.01
C ILE A 136 -5.46 11.39 0.46
N THR A 137 -5.89 10.39 -0.30
CA THR A 137 -7.10 9.61 -0.05
C THR A 137 -6.72 8.19 0.35
N ILE A 138 -7.19 7.73 1.50
CA ILE A 138 -6.89 6.42 2.08
C ILE A 138 -8.20 5.66 2.36
N PRO A 139 -8.31 4.37 1.94
CA PRO A 139 -9.47 3.55 2.24
C PRO A 139 -9.59 3.25 3.74
N SER A 140 -10.80 3.36 4.27
CA SER A 140 -11.13 3.08 5.66
C SER A 140 -11.37 1.60 5.94
N GLY A 141 -11.30 1.24 7.23
CA GLY A 141 -11.63 -0.10 7.71
C GLY A 141 -10.55 -1.15 7.41
N LEU A 142 -9.34 -0.74 7.02
CA LEU A 142 -8.22 -1.64 6.79
C LEU A 142 -7.30 -1.73 8.01
N PRO A 143 -6.69 -2.90 8.28
CA PRO A 143 -5.69 -3.08 9.34
C PRO A 143 -4.55 -2.08 9.20
N ARG A 144 -4.02 -1.61 10.33
CA ARG A 144 -2.90 -0.67 10.39
C ARG A 144 -1.71 -1.05 9.48
N PRO A 145 -1.24 -2.32 9.41
CA PRO A 145 -0.20 -2.70 8.43
C PRO A 145 -0.61 -2.45 6.98
N THR A 146 -1.84 -2.84 6.61
CA THR A 146 -2.39 -2.65 5.25
C THR A 146 -2.55 -1.17 4.91
N THR A 147 -3.14 -0.40 5.81
CA THR A 147 -3.35 1.04 5.66
C THR A 147 -2.01 1.75 5.50
N GLY A 148 -1.01 1.37 6.30
CA GLY A 148 0.34 1.94 6.21
C GLY A 148 1.06 1.61 4.91
N VAL A 149 0.88 0.41 4.35
CA VAL A 149 1.37 0.08 2.99
C VAL A 149 0.77 1.02 1.94
N ILE A 150 -0.54 1.21 1.96
CA ILE A 150 -1.23 2.10 0.99
C ILE A 150 -0.76 3.54 1.17
N MET A 151 -0.64 3.98 2.42
CA MET A 151 -0.22 5.33 2.77
C MET A 151 1.23 5.58 2.35
N ALA A 152 2.17 4.71 2.71
CA ALA A 152 3.57 4.81 2.32
C ALA A 152 3.73 4.86 0.79
N ARG A 153 3.05 3.97 0.05
CA ARG A 153 3.06 4.01 -1.42
C ARG A 153 2.59 5.36 -1.95
N THR A 154 1.47 5.84 -1.42
CA THR A 154 0.85 7.08 -1.86
C THR A 154 1.75 8.28 -1.56
N MET A 155 2.31 8.34 -0.34
CA MET A 155 3.23 9.38 0.07
C MET A 155 4.47 9.43 -0.82
N MET A 156 5.11 8.28 -1.08
CA MET A 156 6.29 8.23 -1.95
C MET A 156 5.97 8.70 -3.37
N ARG A 157 4.85 8.25 -3.93
CA ARG A 157 4.42 8.68 -5.28
C ARG A 157 4.12 10.16 -5.34
N ALA A 158 3.42 10.70 -4.34
CA ALA A 158 3.08 12.12 -4.27
C ALA A 158 4.34 13.00 -4.13
N TRP A 159 5.31 12.57 -3.32
CA TRP A 159 6.59 13.24 -3.17
C TRP A 159 7.38 13.23 -4.48
N LEU A 160 7.47 12.09 -5.18
CA LEU A 160 8.16 12.01 -6.46
C LEU A 160 7.49 12.89 -7.50
N GLU A 161 6.16 12.95 -7.54
CA GLU A 161 5.41 13.83 -8.43
C GLU A 161 5.77 15.30 -8.21
N VAL A 162 5.89 15.74 -6.95
CA VAL A 162 6.19 17.14 -6.61
C VAL A 162 7.67 17.49 -6.71
N LYS A 163 8.56 16.61 -6.26
CA LYS A 163 10.01 16.88 -6.25
C LYS A 163 10.62 16.69 -7.62
N CYS A 164 10.15 15.72 -8.38
CA CYS A 164 10.72 15.34 -9.66
C CYS A 164 9.93 15.89 -10.85
N TYR A 165 9.03 16.86 -10.65
CA TYR A 165 8.16 17.42 -11.69
C TYR A 165 8.89 18.00 -12.92
N ARG A 166 10.18 18.37 -12.76
CA ARG A 166 11.02 18.89 -13.86
C ARG A 166 11.76 17.79 -14.63
N ILE A 167 11.74 16.55 -14.17
CA ILE A 167 12.46 15.44 -14.78
C ILE A 167 11.62 14.86 -15.90
N ARG A 168 12.00 15.16 -17.15
CA ARG A 168 11.22 14.77 -18.34
C ARG A 168 11.19 13.26 -18.60
N ASN A 169 12.20 12.53 -18.15
CA ASN A 169 12.40 11.11 -18.50
C ASN A 169 12.22 10.16 -17.31
N MET A 170 11.60 10.60 -16.22
CA MET A 170 11.29 9.69 -15.11
C MET A 170 10.14 8.77 -15.52
N SER A 171 10.41 7.47 -15.61
CA SER A 171 9.38 6.50 -15.93
C SER A 171 8.37 6.37 -14.78
N LEU A 172 7.12 6.06 -15.12
CA LEU A 172 6.11 5.71 -14.12
C LEU A 172 6.56 4.51 -13.27
N GLN A 173 7.31 3.59 -13.87
CA GLN A 173 7.81 2.39 -13.21
C GLN A 173 8.74 2.74 -12.04
N VAL A 174 9.67 3.70 -12.20
CA VAL A 174 10.53 4.17 -11.09
C VAL A 174 9.69 4.68 -9.92
N LYS A 175 8.60 5.40 -10.20
CA LYS A 175 7.68 5.88 -9.15
C LYS A 175 6.96 4.74 -8.45
N ILE A 176 6.52 3.72 -9.19
CA ILE A 176 5.86 2.53 -8.65
C ILE A 176 6.85 1.73 -7.79
N ASP A 177 8.02 1.42 -8.32
CA ASP A 177 9.04 0.62 -7.65
C ASP A 177 9.51 1.29 -6.37
N MET A 178 9.83 2.59 -6.41
CA MET A 178 10.26 3.31 -5.21
C MET A 178 9.14 3.40 -4.16
N SER A 179 7.88 3.47 -4.59
CA SER A 179 6.73 3.40 -3.68
C SER A 179 6.58 2.04 -3.01
N GLN A 180 6.88 0.96 -3.72
CA GLN A 180 6.94 -0.38 -3.16
C GLN A 180 8.10 -0.53 -2.17
N VAL A 181 9.25 0.08 -2.46
CA VAL A 181 10.40 0.12 -1.53
C VAL A 181 10.02 0.79 -0.21
N LEU A 182 9.37 1.97 -0.23
CA LEU A 182 8.95 2.62 1.02
C LEU A 182 7.91 1.79 1.79
N ALA A 183 6.98 1.16 1.09
CA ALA A 183 5.99 0.29 1.72
C ALA A 183 6.61 -0.98 2.32
N HIS A 184 7.63 -1.55 1.67
CA HIS A 184 8.41 -2.66 2.20
C HIS A 184 9.16 -2.25 3.47
N MET A 185 9.81 -1.09 3.47
CA MET A 185 10.45 -0.52 4.67
C MET A 185 9.45 -0.31 5.82
N TRP A 186 8.24 0.19 5.51
CA TRP A 186 7.17 0.32 6.51
C TRP A 186 6.78 -1.02 7.13
N LEU A 187 6.68 -2.07 6.33
CA LEU A 187 6.38 -3.41 6.82
C LEU A 187 7.50 -3.95 7.73
N GLU A 188 8.77 -3.67 7.41
CA GLU A 188 9.89 -4.00 8.30
C GLU A 188 9.77 -3.32 9.66
N PHE A 189 9.42 -2.04 9.68
CA PHE A 189 9.16 -1.31 10.92
C PHE A 189 8.00 -1.96 11.72
N VAL A 190 6.86 -2.20 11.07
CA VAL A 190 5.70 -2.86 11.70
C VAL A 190 6.06 -4.23 12.26
N MET A 191 6.86 -5.02 11.53
CA MET A 191 7.27 -6.34 12.01
C MET A 191 8.21 -6.29 13.21
N ASN A 192 8.92 -5.18 13.41
CA ASN A 192 9.81 -5.00 14.55
C ASN A 192 9.07 -4.47 15.80
N SER A 193 8.04 -3.65 15.63
CA SER A 193 7.36 -2.94 16.73
C SER A 193 5.91 -3.34 16.98
N GLY A 194 5.26 -4.04 16.05
CA GLY A 194 3.83 -4.35 16.08
C GLY A 194 3.46 -5.60 16.89
N SER A 195 2.14 -5.81 17.01
CA SER A 195 1.56 -7.03 17.60
C SER A 195 1.88 -8.29 16.79
N ASP A 196 1.73 -9.48 17.37
CA ASP A 196 1.99 -10.75 16.66
C ASP A 196 1.13 -10.91 15.40
N PHE A 197 -0.11 -10.43 15.45
CA PHE A 197 -0.97 -10.39 14.28
C PHE A 197 -0.45 -9.45 13.21
N GLU A 198 -0.05 -8.23 13.58
CA GLU A 198 0.54 -7.26 12.65
C GLU A 198 1.84 -7.75 12.03
N LYS A 199 2.66 -8.47 12.79
CA LYS A 199 3.88 -9.13 12.28
C LYS A 199 3.55 -10.16 11.20
N LYS A 200 2.58 -11.04 11.45
CA LYS A 200 2.14 -12.05 10.47
C LYS A 200 1.54 -11.41 9.21
N LEU A 201 0.66 -10.43 9.40
CA LEU A 201 0.06 -9.68 8.30
C LEU A 201 1.13 -8.90 7.52
N GLY A 202 2.09 -8.33 8.24
CA GLY A 202 3.22 -7.60 7.69
C GLY A 202 4.08 -8.50 6.79
N ASN A 203 4.46 -9.69 7.29
CA ASN A 203 5.22 -10.68 6.51
C ASN A 203 4.47 -11.12 5.25
N PHE A 204 3.16 -11.33 5.34
CA PHE A 204 2.32 -11.65 4.18
C PHE A 204 2.39 -10.56 3.10
N TYR A 205 2.21 -9.29 3.46
CA TYR A 205 2.31 -8.20 2.48
C TYR A 205 3.72 -8.01 1.95
N GLN A 206 4.74 -8.24 2.78
CA GLN A 206 6.13 -8.13 2.37
C GLN A 206 6.44 -9.14 1.26
N ARG A 207 6.08 -10.40 1.45
CA ARG A 207 6.24 -11.46 0.42
C ARG A 207 5.47 -11.15 -0.85
N ARG A 208 4.26 -10.59 -0.73
CA ARG A 208 3.48 -10.16 -1.91
C ARG A 208 4.18 -9.04 -2.67
N ILE A 209 4.74 -8.05 -1.98
CA ILE A 209 5.55 -7.02 -2.64
C ILE A 209 6.73 -7.67 -3.36
N GLU A 210 7.48 -8.53 -2.70
CA GLU A 210 8.65 -9.18 -3.29
C GLU A 210 8.30 -10.08 -4.48
N SER A 211 7.14 -10.73 -4.46
CA SER A 211 6.66 -11.59 -5.54
C SER A 211 6.02 -10.84 -6.71
N ASP A 212 5.27 -9.77 -6.43
CA ASP A 212 4.52 -9.00 -7.44
C ASP A 212 5.40 -7.94 -8.12
N SER A 213 6.55 -7.60 -7.51
CA SER A 213 7.42 -6.53 -8.00
C SER A 213 8.51 -7.06 -8.93
N GLY A 214 8.87 -6.24 -9.93
CA GLY A 214 9.91 -6.57 -10.90
C GLY A 214 11.32 -6.16 -10.45
N GLU A 215 12.26 -6.22 -11.39
CA GLU A 215 13.66 -5.85 -11.18
C GLU A 215 13.86 -4.45 -10.59
N GLY A 216 13.02 -3.48 -10.97
CA GLY A 216 13.13 -2.10 -10.49
C GLY A 216 12.92 -1.96 -8.98
N PHE A 217 12.02 -2.74 -8.36
CA PHE A 217 11.91 -2.81 -6.89
C PHE A 217 13.20 -3.34 -6.27
N SER A 218 13.79 -4.39 -6.84
CA SER A 218 15.05 -4.96 -6.35
C SER A 218 16.20 -3.95 -6.42
N LEU A 219 16.32 -3.22 -7.54
CA LEU A 219 17.29 -2.14 -7.72
C LEU A 219 17.09 -1.03 -6.68
N GLY A 220 15.86 -0.55 -6.52
CA GLY A 220 15.52 0.46 -5.53
C GLY A 220 15.81 0.01 -4.11
N ARG A 221 15.47 -1.24 -3.75
CA ARG A 221 15.73 -1.80 -2.43
C ARG A 221 17.23 -1.90 -2.15
N LYS A 222 18.02 -2.39 -3.10
CA LYS A 222 19.49 -2.43 -3.01
C LYS A 222 20.09 -1.03 -2.89
N ALA A 223 19.58 -0.06 -3.64
CA ALA A 223 20.00 1.35 -3.55
C ALA A 223 19.77 1.93 -2.16
N VAL A 224 18.59 1.71 -1.58
CA VAL A 224 18.28 2.19 -0.23
C VAL A 224 19.13 1.49 0.83
N LEU A 225 19.34 0.17 0.73
CA LEU A 225 20.18 -0.57 1.67
C LEU A 225 21.64 -0.11 1.62
N LYS A 226 22.15 0.21 0.43
CA LYS A 226 23.55 0.63 0.24
C LYS A 226 23.79 2.09 0.62
N ASN A 227 22.88 2.99 0.23
CA ASN A 227 23.12 4.43 0.28
C ASN A 227 22.23 5.17 1.28
N GLY A 228 21.19 4.53 1.81
CA GLY A 228 20.12 5.18 2.55
C GLY A 228 18.99 5.70 1.66
N LEU A 229 17.81 5.90 2.25
CA LEU A 229 16.61 6.36 1.55
C LEU A 229 16.81 7.74 0.92
N ARG A 230 17.35 8.69 1.68
CA ARG A 230 17.48 10.08 1.25
C ARG A 230 18.42 10.23 0.06
N GLN A 231 19.60 9.64 0.14
CA GLN A 231 20.60 9.67 -0.93
C GLN A 231 20.07 9.00 -2.21
N THR A 232 19.32 7.91 -2.05
CA THR A 232 18.66 7.23 -3.18
C THR A 232 17.64 8.15 -3.86
N LEU A 233 16.81 8.84 -3.07
CA LEU A 233 15.82 9.79 -3.59
C LEU A 233 16.46 11.02 -4.22
N ASP A 234 17.53 11.56 -3.64
CA ASP A 234 18.27 12.69 -4.21
C ASP A 234 18.85 12.31 -5.57
N HIS A 235 19.40 11.09 -5.70
CA HIS A 235 19.85 10.57 -7.00
C HIS A 235 18.71 10.46 -8.00
N ILE A 236 17.58 9.84 -7.63
CA ILE A 236 16.39 9.73 -8.49
C ILE A 236 15.89 11.13 -8.90
N ALA A 237 15.95 12.11 -8.00
CA ALA A 237 15.57 13.49 -8.27
C ALA A 237 16.55 14.24 -9.19
N MET A 238 17.77 13.74 -9.38
CA MET A 238 18.74 14.27 -10.32
C MET A 238 18.70 13.56 -11.68
N THR A 239 18.55 12.23 -11.69
CA THR A 239 18.76 11.40 -12.89
C THR A 239 17.47 10.84 -13.47
N GLY A 240 16.41 10.73 -12.66
CA GLY A 240 15.17 10.05 -13.04
C GLY A 240 15.24 8.52 -12.97
N SER A 241 16.35 7.94 -12.51
CA SER A 241 16.57 6.49 -12.43
C SER A 241 17.14 6.07 -11.08
N PHE A 242 17.14 4.76 -10.78
CA PHE A 242 17.81 4.24 -9.59
C PHE A 242 19.34 4.39 -9.69
N PRO A 243 20.04 4.60 -8.56
CA PRO A 243 21.49 4.50 -8.49
C PRO A 243 21.97 3.11 -8.93
N LEU A 244 23.12 3.05 -9.59
CA LEU A 244 23.81 1.78 -9.84
C LEU A 244 24.35 1.24 -8.52
N VAL A 245 24.04 -0.03 -8.23
CA VAL A 245 24.31 -0.68 -6.94
C VAL A 245 25.11 -1.95 -7.06
#